data_AF-A0A3M2WWN3-F1
#
_entry.id   AF-A0A3M2WWN3-F1
#
_cell.length_a   1.000
_cell.length_b   1.000
_cell.length_c   1.000
_cell.angle_alpha   90.00
_cell.angle_beta   90.00
_cell.angle_gamma   90.00
#
_symmetry.space_group_name_H-M   'P 1'
#
loop_
_entity.id
_entity.type
_entity.pdbx_description
1 polymer ?
#
loop_
_entity_poly.entity_id
_entity_poly.type
_entity_poly.pdbx_seq_one_letter_code
_entity_poly.pdbx_strand_id
1 'polypeptide(L)'
;YMLEDRKMMMRLFPELFSAQRIAPIDHYPNLLLDTLKSSSHLDNPSVVVLTPGRFNSAFFEHAFLAREMGVELVEGADLFVRDDRVFMRTTDGPKAVDVIYRRLDDAFLDPLAFNPDSI
;
A
#
# COMPACT_ATOMS: atom_id res chain seq x y z
N TYR A 1 -0.07 12.56 2.56
CA TYR A 1 -0.62 13.92 2.80
C TYR A 1 -1.19 14.59 1.54
N MET A 2 -0.44 14.66 0.42
CA MET A 2 -0.83 15.37 -0.82
C MET A 2 -2.30 15.23 -1.27
N LEU A 3 -2.86 14.02 -1.31
CA LEU A 3 -4.22 13.77 -1.80
C LEU A 3 -5.30 14.34 -0.85
N GLU A 4 -5.11 14.20 0.46
CA GLU A 4 -6.03 14.73 1.47
C GLU A 4 -5.96 16.26 1.51
N ASP A 5 -4.76 16.84 1.42
CA ASP A 5 -4.60 18.29 1.36
C ASP A 5 -5.34 18.88 0.15
N ARG A 6 -5.22 18.23 -1.02
CA ARG A 6 -5.97 18.63 -2.22
C ARG A 6 -7.47 18.55 -2.00
N LYS A 7 -7.96 17.45 -1.44
CA LYS A 7 -9.39 17.24 -1.19
C LYS A 7 -9.94 18.29 -0.22
N MET A 8 -9.18 18.63 0.82
CA MET A 8 -9.55 19.65 1.78
C MET A 8 -9.58 21.04 1.12
N MET A 9 -8.58 21.38 0.31
CA MET A 9 -8.53 22.66 -0.40
C MET A 9 -9.68 22.81 -1.40
N MET A 10 -10.05 21.76 -2.13
CA MET A 10 -11.21 21.78 -3.04
C MET A 10 -12.53 21.98 -2.29
N ARG A 11 -12.63 21.49 -1.05
CA ARG A 11 -13.81 21.65 -0.20
C ARG A 11 -13.90 23.04 0.44
N LEU A 12 -12.76 23.60 0.86
CA LEU A 12 -12.71 24.89 1.56
C LEU A 12 -12.75 26.09 0.60
N PHE A 13 -12.16 25.94 -0.59
CA PHE A 13 -12.01 27.04 -1.56
C PHE A 13 -12.43 26.61 -2.99
N PRO A 14 -13.66 26.13 -3.20
CA PRO A 14 -14.10 25.64 -4.51
C PRO A 14 -13.98 26.69 -5.62
N GLU A 15 -14.14 27.97 -5.31
CA GLU A 15 -13.96 29.10 -6.22
C GLU A 15 -12.52 29.26 -6.75
N LEU A 16 -11.51 28.89 -5.97
CA LEU A 16 -10.11 28.91 -6.43
C LEU A 16 -9.89 27.85 -7.51
N PHE A 17 -10.50 26.68 -7.35
CA PHE A 17 -10.41 25.57 -8.29
C PHE A 17 -11.27 25.77 -9.55
N SER A 18 -12.31 26.62 -9.49
CA SER A 18 -13.05 27.02 -10.69
C SER A 18 -12.35 28.14 -11.47
N ALA A 19 -11.64 29.04 -10.79
CA ALA A 19 -10.93 30.14 -11.41
C ALA A 19 -9.57 29.76 -12.03
N GLN A 20 -8.95 28.68 -11.57
CA GLN A 20 -7.61 28.24 -11.98
C GLN A 20 -7.64 26.83 -12.59
N ARG A 21 -6.85 26.58 -13.63
CA ARG A 21 -6.71 25.24 -14.24
C ARG A 21 -5.71 24.38 -13.47
N ILE A 22 -6.10 23.94 -12.28
CA ILE A 22 -5.26 23.10 -11.42
C ILE A 22 -5.29 21.64 -11.92
N ALA A 23 -4.12 21.05 -12.17
CA ALA A 23 -4.02 19.66 -12.63
C ALA A 23 -4.58 18.66 -11.59
N PRO A 24 -5.36 17.64 -12.01
CA PRO A 24 -5.88 16.62 -11.10
C PRO A 24 -4.75 15.71 -10.60
N ILE A 25 -4.91 15.14 -9.41
CA ILE A 25 -3.93 14.24 -8.79
C ILE A 25 -4.55 12.95 -8.22
N ASP A 26 -5.88 12.86 -8.29
CA ASP A 26 -6.72 11.75 -7.82
C ASP A 26 -6.39 10.40 -8.48
N HIS A 27 -5.84 10.41 -9.69
CA HIS A 27 -5.42 9.22 -10.43
C HIS A 27 -4.10 8.59 -9.92
N TYR A 28 -3.41 9.22 -8.96
CA TYR A 28 -2.12 8.74 -8.45
C TYR A 28 -2.16 7.30 -7.90
N PRO A 29 -3.13 6.88 -7.05
CA PRO A 29 -3.17 5.51 -6.54
C PRO A 29 -3.30 4.47 -7.66
N ASN A 30 -4.07 4.77 -8.70
CA ASN A 30 -4.22 3.88 -9.86
C ASN A 30 -2.89 3.74 -10.62
N LEU A 31 -2.19 4.85 -10.89
CA LEU A 31 -0.88 4.79 -11.54
C LEU A 31 0.15 4.00 -10.70
N LEU A 32 0.10 4.16 -9.37
CA LEU A 32 0.96 3.40 -8.47
C LEU A 32 0.64 1.90 -8.56
N LEU A 33 -0.64 1.53 -8.52
CA LEU A 33 -1.06 0.13 -8.65
C LEU A 33 -0.63 -0.46 -10.00
N ASP A 34 -0.82 0.25 -11.10
CA ASP A 34 -0.41 -0.20 -12.44
C ASP A 34 1.10 -0.40 -12.50
N THR A 35 1.87 0.51 -11.89
CA THR A 35 3.32 0.38 -11.78
C THR A 35 3.71 -0.85 -10.97
N LEU A 36 3.06 -1.10 -9.83
CA LEU A 36 3.29 -2.29 -9.01
C LEU A 36 2.95 -3.57 -9.77
N LYS A 37 1.82 -3.61 -10.48
CA LYS A 37 1.42 -4.76 -11.30
C LYS A 37 2.44 -5.04 -12.42
N SER A 38 2.99 -3.99 -13.03
CA SER A 38 3.99 -4.11 -14.10
C SER A 38 5.32 -4.73 -13.66
N SER A 39 5.58 -4.81 -12.34
CA SER A 39 6.76 -5.50 -11.78
C SER A 39 6.64 -7.02 -11.77
N SER A 40 5.45 -7.56 -12.07
CA SER A 40 5.20 -9.00 -12.19
C SER A 40 5.05 -9.42 -13.65
N HIS A 41 5.37 -10.68 -13.94
CA HIS A 41 5.13 -11.30 -15.25
C HIS A 41 3.71 -11.87 -15.40
N LEU A 42 2.88 -11.80 -14.35
CA LEU A 42 1.51 -12.30 -14.37
C LEU A 42 0.54 -11.26 -14.92
N ASP A 43 -0.52 -11.70 -15.60
CA ASP A 43 -1.54 -10.81 -16.16
C ASP A 43 -2.37 -10.09 -15.09
N ASN A 44 -2.59 -10.74 -13.94
CA ASN A 44 -3.33 -10.16 -12.81
C ASN A 44 -2.69 -10.54 -11.47
N PRO A 45 -1.55 -9.92 -11.11
CA PRO A 45 -0.83 -10.25 -9.89
C PRO A 45 -1.59 -9.75 -8.65
N SER A 46 -1.53 -10.54 -7.58
CA SER A 46 -2.02 -10.16 -6.26
C SER A 46 -1.04 -9.18 -5.61
N VAL A 47 -1.50 -7.94 -5.43
CA VAL A 47 -0.73 -6.85 -4.80
C VAL A 47 -1.24 -6.61 -3.38
N VAL A 48 -0.34 -6.38 -2.43
CA VAL A 48 -0.68 -5.99 -1.04
C VAL A 48 0.20 -4.82 -0.57
N VAL A 49 -0.28 -4.06 0.42
CA VAL A 49 0.50 -3.04 1.12
C VAL A 49 0.91 -3.58 2.48
N LEU A 50 2.21 -3.74 2.72
CA LEU A 50 2.75 -4.22 3.99
C LEU A 50 3.08 -3.03 4.91
N THR A 51 2.46 -2.99 6.09
CA THR A 51 2.61 -1.90 7.07
C THR A 51 3.13 -2.42 8.41
N PRO A 52 3.91 -1.64 9.17
CA PRO A 52 4.29 -1.95 10.56
C PRO A 52 3.13 -1.74 11.57
N GLY A 53 1.90 -1.63 11.09
CA GLY A 53 0.71 -1.43 11.92
C GLY A 53 0.46 -0.02 12.46
N ARG A 54 -0.55 0.07 13.33
CA ARG A 54 -1.20 1.32 13.78
C ARG A 54 -0.32 2.30 14.56
N PHE A 55 0.79 1.82 15.13
CA PHE A 55 1.67 2.64 15.96
C PHE A 55 2.69 3.44 15.14
N ASN A 56 2.72 3.24 13.81
CA ASN A 56 3.49 4.05 12.90
C ASN A 56 2.75 5.37 12.57
N SER A 57 3.47 6.49 12.59
CA SER A 57 2.90 7.82 12.34
C SER A 57 2.31 7.97 10.93
N ALA A 58 2.79 7.20 9.95
CA ALA A 58 2.30 7.19 8.57
C ALA A 58 1.23 6.12 8.32
N PHE A 59 0.75 5.39 9.33
CA PHE A 59 -0.23 4.32 9.16
C PHE A 59 -1.49 4.78 8.42
N PHE A 60 -1.98 5.98 8.71
CA PHE A 60 -3.12 6.56 8.00
C PHE A 60 -2.88 6.64 6.49
N GLU A 61 -1.68 7.04 6.05
CA GLU A 61 -1.33 7.10 4.64
C GLU A 61 -1.27 5.72 4.00
N HIS A 62 -0.79 4.71 4.72
CA HIS A 62 -0.73 3.33 4.22
C HIS A 62 -2.13 2.76 4.00
N ALA A 63 -3.00 2.90 5.01
CA ALA A 63 -4.38 2.46 4.92
C ALA A 63 -5.17 3.22 3.85
N PHE A 64 -4.92 4.53 3.73
CA PHE A 64 -5.50 5.34 2.68
C PHE A 64 -5.08 4.85 1.29
N LEU A 65 -3.77 4.67 1.03
CA LEU A 65 -3.30 4.20 -0.27
C LEU A 65 -3.79 2.80 -0.61
N ALA A 66 -3.77 1.86 0.34
CA ALA A 66 -4.29 0.50 0.13
C ALA A 66 -5.77 0.54 -0.28
N ARG A 67 -6.58 1.36 0.42
CA ARG A 67 -8.00 1.54 0.11
C ARG A 67 -8.23 2.17 -1.26
N GLU A 68 -7.53 3.25 -1.61
CA GLU A 68 -7.70 3.92 -2.91
C GLU A 68 -7.23 3.03 -4.06
N MET A 69 -6.22 2.17 -3.85
CA MET A 69 -5.79 1.16 -4.82
C MET A 69 -6.72 -0.07 -4.88
N GLY A 70 -7.59 -0.27 -3.88
CA GLY A 70 -8.42 -1.47 -3.77
C GLY A 70 -7.62 -2.75 -3.51
N VAL A 71 -6.53 -2.65 -2.75
CA VAL A 71 -5.67 -3.78 -2.37
C VAL A 71 -5.66 -3.97 -0.85
N GLU A 72 -5.23 -5.16 -0.40
CA GLU A 72 -5.19 -5.49 1.02
C GLU A 72 -4.08 -4.71 1.75
N LEU A 73 -4.40 -4.20 2.93
CA LEU A 73 -3.42 -3.69 3.90
C LEU A 73 -3.10 -4.82 4.88
N VAL A 74 -1.84 -5.24 4.93
CA VAL A 74 -1.41 -6.41 5.72
C VAL A 74 -0.28 -6.03 6.68
N GLU A 75 -0.23 -6.71 7.83
CA GLU A 75 0.91 -6.71 8.74
C GLU A 75 1.75 -7.99 8.55
N GLY A 76 2.95 -8.03 9.13
CA GLY A 76 3.86 -9.19 8.97
C GLY A 76 3.23 -10.53 9.38
N ALA A 77 2.39 -10.52 10.43
CA ALA A 77 1.71 -11.72 10.93
C ALA A 77 0.65 -12.30 9.96
N ASP A 78 0.13 -11.47 9.06
CA ASP A 78 -0.86 -11.88 8.04
C ASP A 78 -0.19 -12.62 6.89
N LEU A 79 1.14 -12.51 6.75
CA LEU A 79 1.92 -13.13 5.71
C LEU A 79 2.71 -14.33 6.24
N PHE A 80 3.00 -15.28 5.35
CA PHE A 80 3.93 -16.36 5.62
C PHE A 80 4.58 -16.87 4.34
N VAL A 81 5.77 -17.46 4.48
CA VAL A 81 6.51 -18.05 3.37
C VAL A 81 6.31 -19.56 3.36
N ARG A 82 6.07 -20.14 2.19
CA ARG A 82 6.04 -21.59 1.96
C ARG A 82 6.50 -21.87 0.53
N ASP A 83 7.37 -22.85 0.34
CA ASP A 83 7.86 -23.27 -0.98
C ASP A 83 8.35 -22.07 -1.84
N ASP A 84 9.20 -21.23 -1.23
CA ASP A 84 9.78 -20.01 -1.84
C ASP A 84 8.76 -18.98 -2.36
N ARG A 85 7.53 -19.01 -1.82
CA ARG A 85 6.45 -18.07 -2.16
C ARG A 85 5.83 -17.46 -0.92
N VAL A 86 5.37 -16.21 -1.05
CA VAL A 86 4.66 -15.50 0.00
C VAL A 86 3.15 -15.72 -0.15
N PHE A 87 2.50 -15.99 0.97
CA PHE A 87 1.06 -16.16 1.06
C PHE A 87 0.48 -15.24 2.13
N MET A 88 -0.71 -14.75 1.88
CA MET A 88 -1.56 -14.05 2.85
C MET A 88 -2.56 -15.03 3.46
N ARG A 89 -2.74 -14.96 4.78
CA ARG A 89 -3.74 -15.75 5.51
C ARG A 89 -5.13 -15.18 5.25
N THR A 90 -6.06 -16.00 4.80
CA THR A 90 -7.47 -15.61 4.64
C THR A 90 -8.38 -16.70 5.22
N THR A 91 -9.65 -16.37 5.46
CA THR A 91 -10.66 -17.34 5.96
C THR A 91 -10.90 -18.48 4.98
N ASP A 92 -10.77 -18.22 3.68
CA ASP A 92 -11.01 -19.20 2.62
C ASP A 92 -9.75 -20.02 2.29
N GLY A 93 -8.65 -19.78 3.02
CA GLY A 93 -7.36 -20.43 2.82
C GLY A 93 -6.25 -19.45 2.44
N PRO A 94 -5.03 -19.94 2.22
CA PRO A 94 -3.91 -19.08 1.87
C PRO A 94 -4.02 -18.55 0.45
N LYS A 95 -3.91 -17.24 0.28
CA LYS A 95 -3.89 -16.56 -1.02
C LYS A 95 -2.45 -16.18 -1.38
N ALA A 96 -1.98 -16.54 -2.57
CA ALA A 96 -0.65 -16.15 -3.03
C ALA A 96 -0.54 -14.62 -3.18
N VAL A 97 0.63 -14.07 -2.84
CA VAL A 97 0.97 -12.66 -2.99
C VAL A 97 2.13 -12.56 -3.97
N ASP A 98 1.95 -11.77 -5.02
CA ASP A 98 2.91 -11.66 -6.12
C ASP A 98 3.74 -10.37 -6.02
N VAL A 99 3.16 -9.30 -5.48
CA VAL A 99 3.83 -8.00 -5.30
C VAL A 99 3.49 -7.43 -3.93
N ILE A 100 4.52 -7.01 -3.19
CA ILE A 100 4.39 -6.38 -1.87
C ILE A 100 4.88 -4.94 -1.97
N TYR A 101 3.97 -3.99 -1.78
CA TYR A 101 4.34 -2.59 -1.57
C TYR A 101 4.67 -2.38 -0.09
N ARG A 102 5.97 -2.44 0.23
CA ARG A 102 6.46 -2.29 1.60
C ARG A 102 6.42 -0.83 2.08
N ARG A 103 5.94 -0.62 3.30
CA ARG A 103 5.95 0.66 4.02
C ARG A 103 6.66 0.55 5.38
N LEU A 104 7.72 -0.24 5.38
CA LEU A 104 8.62 -0.50 6.51
C LEU A 104 10.07 -0.42 6.03
N ASP A 105 10.97 -0.14 6.98
CA ASP A 105 12.41 -0.13 6.77
C ASP A 105 12.95 -1.56 6.62
N ASP A 106 14.03 -1.71 5.83
CA ASP A 106 14.63 -3.01 5.49
C ASP A 106 14.99 -3.83 6.74
N ALA A 107 15.43 -3.16 7.81
CA ALA A 107 15.82 -3.80 9.06
C ALA A 107 14.70 -4.60 9.73
N PHE A 108 13.43 -4.28 9.42
CA PHE A 108 12.25 -4.92 10.02
C PHE A 108 11.54 -5.90 9.08
N LEU A 109 12.15 -6.22 7.94
CA LEU A 109 11.51 -7.02 6.90
C LEU A 109 11.51 -8.52 7.20
N ASP A 110 12.63 -9.03 7.71
CA ASP A 110 12.82 -10.44 8.00
C ASP A 110 13.75 -10.61 9.20
N PRO A 111 13.27 -11.11 10.35
CA PRO A 111 14.11 -11.32 11.52
C PRO A 111 15.17 -12.42 11.32
N LEU A 112 15.01 -13.28 10.32
CA LEU A 112 16.00 -14.31 9.98
C LEU A 112 17.16 -13.77 9.14
N ALA A 113 16.94 -12.69 8.38
CA ALA A 113 17.93 -12.09 7.50
C ALA A 113 18.49 -10.75 8.02
N PHE A 114 17.71 -10.01 8.80
CA PHE A 114 18.04 -8.66 9.28
C PHE A 114 18.07 -8.60 10.81
N ASN A 115 17.23 -7.78 11.44
CA ASN A 115 17.21 -7.61 12.88
C ASN A 115 16.40 -8.74 13.55
N PRO A 116 17.03 -9.62 14.35
CA PRO A 116 16.32 -10.71 15.02
C PRO A 116 15.22 -10.25 15.97
N ASP A 117 15.32 -9.01 16.48
CA ASP A 117 14.37 -8.41 17.41
C ASP A 117 13.21 -7.67 16.71
N SER A 118 13.07 -7.77 15.38
CA SER A 118 12.09 -6.99 14.60
C SER A 118 10.64 -7.49 14.65
N ILE A 119 10.21 -8.05 15.78
CA ILE A 119 8.87 -8.65 15.97
C ILE A 119 7.91 -7.64 16.60
#